data_AF-A0A7W0LSA2-F1
#
_entry.id   AF-A0A7W0LSA2-F1
#
_cell.length_a   1.000
_cell.length_b   1.000
_cell.length_c   1.000
_cell.angle_alpha   90.00
_cell.angle_beta   90.00
_cell.angle_gamma   90.00
#
_symmetry.space_group_name_H-M   'P 1'
#
loop_
_entity.id
_entity.type
_entity.pdbx_description
1 polymer ?
#
loop_
_entity_poly.entity_id
_entity_poly.type
_entity_poly.pdbx_seq_one_letter_code
_entity_poly.pdbx_strand_id
1 'polypeptide(L)'
;RLVADELASHFETYGVARDGLVFTAPQGGPVRPTLWRRRVWLPALERAGLEGLRLHDLRHTAVAFWIAAGAHVGTIQSLAGHTSAAVVLD
;
A
#
# COMPACT_ATOMS: atom_id res chain seq x y z
N ARG A 1 2.82 0.43 15.16
CA ARG A 1 4.04 0.02 14.43
C ARG A 1 4.13 0.88 13.18
N LEU A 2 5.29 1.49 12.90
CA LEU A 2 5.45 2.29 11.69
C LEU A 2 5.73 1.34 10.52
N VAL A 3 5.25 1.70 9.32
CA VAL A 3 5.49 0.90 8.10
C VAL A 3 6.98 0.76 7.80
N ALA A 4 7.78 1.77 8.15
CA ALA A 4 9.24 1.73 8.00
C ALA A 4 9.88 0.61 8.85
N ASP A 5 9.39 0.38 10.06
CA ASP A 5 9.91 -0.66 10.96
C ASP A 5 9.59 -2.06 10.40
N GLU A 6 8.38 -2.24 9.88
CA GLU A 6 7.97 -3.51 9.24
C GLU A 6 8.79 -3.78 7.97
N LEU A 7 9.09 -2.74 7.20
CA LEU A 7 9.91 -2.86 6.00
C LEU A 7 11.37 -3.22 6.33
N ALA A 8 11.93 -2.63 7.40
CA ALA A 8 13.25 -3.00 7.88
C ALA A 8 13.30 -4.47 8.33
N SER A 9 12.33 -4.90 9.13
CA SER A 9 12.21 -6.29 9.57
C SER A 9 12.03 -7.27 8.40
N HIS A 10 11.30 -6.86 7.35
CA HIS A 10 11.17 -7.62 6.12
C HIS A 10 12.53 -7.78 5.42
N PHE A 11 13.32 -6.72 5.30
CA PHE A 11 14.66 -6.81 4.70
C PHE A 11 15.62 -7.68 5.50
N GLU A 12 15.56 -7.65 6.83
CA GLU A 12 16.35 -8.56 7.68
C GLU A 12 15.96 -10.03 7.47
N THR A 13 14.66 -10.29 7.29
CA THR A 13 14.13 -11.65 7.17
C THR A 13 14.34 -12.25 5.77
N TYR A 14 14.13 -11.46 4.73
CA TYR A 14 14.08 -11.95 3.34
C TYR A 14 15.21 -11.43 2.45
N GLY A 15 15.99 -10.46 2.91
CA GLY A 15 16.99 -9.76 2.10
C GLY A 15 16.37 -8.86 1.02
N VAL A 16 17.21 -8.33 0.14
CA VAL A 16 16.80 -7.57 -1.05
C VAL A 16 17.09 -8.42 -2.28
N ALA A 17 16.09 -8.62 -3.15
CA ALA A 17 16.28 -9.36 -4.38
C ALA A 17 17.30 -8.65 -5.28
N ARG A 18 18.08 -9.43 -6.05
CA ARG A 18 19.17 -8.89 -6.90
C ARG A 18 18.68 -7.92 -7.99
N ASP A 19 17.40 -7.99 -8.34
CA ASP A 19 16.72 -7.12 -9.30
C ASP A 19 16.08 -5.89 -8.66
N GLY A 20 16.29 -5.67 -7.35
CA GLY A 20 15.75 -4.54 -6.61
C GLY A 20 14.31 -4.73 -6.14
N LEU A 21 13.72 -5.91 -6.28
CA LEU A 21 12.38 -6.19 -5.75
C LEU A 21 12.40 -6.25 -4.21
N VAL A 22 11.54 -5.44 -3.59
CA VAL A 22 11.29 -5.46 -2.15
C VAL A 22 10.45 -6.67 -1.74
N PHE A 23 9.42 -6.99 -2.53
CA PHE A 23 8.54 -8.14 -2.29
C PHE A 23 8.60 -9.09 -3.49
N THR A 24 8.81 -10.37 -3.22
CA THR A 24 8.92 -11.40 -4.24
C THR A 24 7.87 -12.50 -4.07
N ALA A 25 7.46 -13.11 -5.19
CA ALA A 25 6.77 -14.39 -5.19
C ALA A 25 7.71 -15.50 -4.66
N PRO A 26 7.19 -16.69 -4.29
CA PRO A 26 8.01 -17.76 -3.72
C PRO A 26 9.21 -18.20 -4.56
N GLN A 27 9.16 -18.02 -5.88
CA GLN A 27 10.26 -18.32 -6.82
C GLN A 27 11.21 -17.13 -7.05
N GLY A 28 11.09 -16.05 -6.28
CA GLY A 28 11.94 -14.85 -6.38
C GLY A 28 11.51 -13.82 -7.41
N GLY A 29 10.52 -14.11 -8.26
CA GLY A 29 10.01 -13.17 -9.26
C GLY A 29 9.02 -12.13 -8.70
N PRO A 30 8.49 -11.22 -9.55
CA PRO A 30 7.55 -10.20 -9.12
C PRO A 30 6.22 -10.80 -8.62
N VAL A 31 5.65 -10.15 -7.61
CA VAL A 31 4.31 -10.48 -7.10
C VAL A 31 3.27 -10.16 -8.17
N ARG A 32 2.44 -11.15 -8.53
CA ARG A 32 1.34 -10.94 -9.48
C ARG A 32 0.11 -10.37 -8.75
N PRO A 33 -0.44 -9.21 -9.15
CA PRO A 33 -1.55 -8.55 -8.45
C PRO A 33 -2.77 -9.44 -8.25
N THR A 34 -3.17 -10.21 -9.27
CA THR A 34 -4.33 -11.12 -9.19
C THR A 34 -4.14 -12.21 -8.13
N LEU A 35 -2.94 -12.81 -8.07
CA LEU A 35 -2.63 -13.85 -7.09
C LEU A 35 -2.51 -13.27 -5.69
N TRP A 36 -1.88 -12.10 -5.56
CA TRP A 36 -1.77 -11.39 -4.29
C TRP A 36 -3.16 -11.00 -3.75
N ARG A 37 -4.04 -10.46 -4.60
CA ARG A 37 -5.40 -10.12 -4.20
C ARG A 37 -6.13 -11.34 -3.63
N ARG A 38 -6.06 -12.47 -4.34
CA ARG A 38 -6.74 -13.70 -3.90
C ARG A 38 -6.13 -14.32 -2.65
N ARG A 39 -4.80 -14.35 -2.54
CA ARG A 39 -4.09 -15.11 -1.48
C ARG A 39 -3.77 -14.28 -0.23
N VAL A 40 -3.70 -12.96 -0.35
CA VAL A 40 -3.27 -12.07 0.73
C VAL A 40 -4.36 -11.06 1.07
N TRP A 41 -4.87 -10.31 0.08
CA TRP A 41 -5.83 -9.23 0.33
C TRP A 41 -7.20 -9.74 0.82
N LEU A 42 -7.85 -10.64 0.09
CA LEU A 42 -9.17 -11.14 0.47
C LEU A 42 -9.16 -11.84 1.85
N PRO A 43 -8.19 -12.73 2.16
CA PRO A 43 -8.10 -13.29 3.51
C PRO A 43 -7.80 -12.24 4.60
N ALA A 44 -7.07 -11.16 4.28
CA ALA A 44 -6.84 -10.08 5.23
C ALA A 44 -8.13 -9.30 5.53
N LEU A 45 -8.96 -9.05 4.52
CA LEU A 45 -10.27 -8.43 4.70
C LEU A 45 -11.20 -9.29 5.56
N GLU A 46 -11.24 -10.59 5.28
CA GLU A 46 -12.04 -11.55 6.06
C GLU A 46 -11.62 -11.55 7.54
N ARG A 47 -10.31 -11.63 7.83
CA ARG A 47 -9.79 -11.54 9.20
C ARG A 47 -10.08 -10.18 9.87
N ALA A 48 -10.19 -9.12 9.09
CA ALA A 48 -10.53 -7.79 9.57
C ALA A 48 -12.05 -7.56 9.70
N GLY A 49 -12.89 -8.49 9.24
CA GLY A 49 -14.35 -8.33 9.21
C GLY A 49 -14.82 -7.26 8.21
N LEU A 50 -14.07 -7.05 7.13
CA LEU A 50 -14.34 -6.03 6.12
C LEU A 50 -14.81 -6.67 4.81
N GLU A 51 -15.83 -6.10 4.19
CA GLU A 51 -16.35 -6.54 2.90
C GLU A 51 -16.22 -5.42 1.85
N GLY A 52 -16.02 -5.78 0.59
CA GLY A 52 -16.03 -4.84 -0.53
C GLY A 52 -14.84 -3.88 -0.65
N LEU A 53 -13.95 -3.79 0.36
CA LEU A 53 -12.84 -2.86 0.37
C LEU A 53 -11.80 -3.16 -0.72
N ARG A 54 -11.51 -2.18 -1.58
CA ARG A 54 -10.45 -2.22 -2.60
C ARG A 54 -9.15 -1.68 -2.00
N LEU A 55 -8.02 -2.13 -2.54
CA LEU A 55 -6.71 -1.60 -2.13
C LEU A 55 -6.60 -0.09 -2.36
N HIS A 56 -7.23 0.42 -3.44
CA HIS A 56 -7.23 1.86 -3.75
C HIS A 56 -8.01 2.68 -2.72
N ASP A 57 -9.03 2.11 -2.08
CA ASP A 57 -9.80 2.82 -1.05
C ASP A 57 -8.94 3.13 0.19
N LEU A 58 -7.90 2.33 0.47
CA LEU A 58 -6.92 2.66 1.51
C LEU A 58 -6.15 3.95 1.21
N ARG A 59 -5.86 4.20 -0.08
CA ARG A 59 -5.20 5.44 -0.51
C ARG A 59 -6.12 6.64 -0.33
N HIS A 60 -7.40 6.53 -0.73
CA HIS A 60 -8.38 7.57 -0.45
C HIS A 60 -8.50 7.85 1.05
N THR A 61 -8.51 6.81 1.86
CA THR A 61 -8.52 6.93 3.33
C THR A 61 -7.29 7.69 3.85
N ALA A 62 -6.08 7.37 3.35
CA ALA A 62 -4.86 8.08 3.73
C ALA A 62 -4.91 9.57 3.34
N VAL A 63 -5.39 9.88 2.13
CA VAL A 63 -5.59 11.27 1.68
C VAL A 63 -6.58 12.01 2.58
N ALA A 64 -7.71 11.38 2.91
CA ALA A 64 -8.70 11.96 3.82
C ALA A 64 -8.10 12.25 5.21
N PHE A 65 -7.27 11.35 5.74
CA PHE A 65 -6.57 11.56 7.01
C PHE A 65 -5.55 12.71 6.95
N TRP A 66 -4.80 12.85 5.86
CA TRP A 66 -3.87 13.98 5.70
C TRP A 66 -4.61 15.32 5.61
N ILE A 67 -5.75 15.37 4.91
CA ILE A 67 -6.60 16.56 4.86
C ILE A 67 -7.12 16.90 6.27
N ALA A 68 -7.66 15.92 6.99
CA ALA A 68 -8.17 16.10 8.34
C ALA A 68 -7.08 16.56 9.33
N ALA A 69 -5.83 16.13 9.12
CA ALA A 69 -4.67 16.57 9.88
C ALA A 69 -4.16 17.98 9.49
N GLY A 70 -4.79 18.65 8.52
CA GLY A 70 -4.41 19.99 8.07
C GLY A 70 -3.15 20.03 7.21
N ALA A 71 -2.78 18.91 6.56
CA ALA A 71 -1.62 18.89 5.68
C ALA A 71 -1.81 19.83 4.48
N HIS A 72 -0.75 20.52 4.09
CA HIS A 72 -0.79 21.44 2.95
C HIS A 72 -1.09 20.68 1.65
N VAL A 73 -1.93 21.28 0.79
CA VAL A 73 -2.39 20.65 -0.47
C VAL A 73 -1.24 20.18 -1.35
N GLY A 74 -0.18 20.97 -1.48
CA GLY A 74 1.00 20.59 -2.27
C GLY A 74 1.75 19.38 -1.69
N THR A 75 1.73 19.20 -0.37
CA THR A 75 2.31 18.02 0.30
C THR A 75 1.45 16.78 0.03
N ILE A 76 0.13 16.91 0.13
CA ILE A 76 -0.82 15.84 -0.16
C ILE A 76 -0.68 15.38 -1.62
N GLN A 77 -0.61 16.31 -2.57
CA GLN A 77 -0.39 16.00 -3.99
C GLN A 77 0.92 15.24 -4.23
N SER A 78 2.00 15.69 -3.60
CA SER A 78 3.32 15.07 -3.71
C SER A 78 3.32 13.65 -3.13
N LEU A 79 2.74 13.45 -1.95
CA LEU A 79 2.66 12.14 -1.29
C LEU A 79 1.70 11.18 -1.99
N ALA A 80 0.58 11.70 -2.47
CA ALA A 80 -0.32 10.92 -3.30
C ALA A 80 0.35 10.62 -4.65
N GLY A 81 1.29 11.41 -5.16
CA GLY A 81 1.89 11.17 -6.48
C GLY A 81 0.92 11.47 -7.64
N HIS A 82 -0.04 12.37 -7.41
CA HIS A 82 -0.87 12.94 -8.47
C HIS A 82 -0.40 14.38 -8.76
N THR A 83 -0.12 14.68 -10.03
CA THR A 83 0.18 16.04 -10.51
C THR A 83 -1.03 16.98 -10.43
N SER A 84 -2.22 16.48 -10.05
CA SER A 84 -3.47 17.24 -10.00
C SER A 84 -4.31 16.85 -8.78
N ALA A 85 -4.83 17.84 -8.05
CA ALA A 85 -5.73 17.66 -6.90
C ALA A 85 -7.14 17.16 -7.29
N ALA A 86 -7.41 16.92 -8.58
CA ALA A 86 -8.75 16.59 -9.07
C ALA A 86 -9.15 15.11 -8.96
N VAL A 87 -8.24 14.20 -8.56
CA VAL A 87 -8.55 12.76 -8.40
C VAL A 87 -8.48 12.41 -6.92
N VAL A 88 -9.46 12.90 -6.14
CA VAL A 88 -9.62 12.54 -4.73
C VAL A 88 -10.87 11.65 -4.52
N LEU A 89 -11.68 11.42 -5.56
CA LEU A 89 -12.91 10.61 -5.52
C LEU A 89 -13.04 9.75 -6.78
N ASP A 90 -12.64 8.47 -6.74
CA ASP A 90 -13.11 7.40 -7.66
C ASP A 90 -13.15 6.04 -6.92
#